data_AF-A0A7C5IF68-F1
#
_entry.id   AF-A0A7C5IF68-F1
#
_cell.length_a   1.000
_cell.length_b   1.000
_cell.length_c   1.000
_cell.angle_alpha   90.00
_cell.angle_beta   90.00
_cell.angle_gamma   90.00
#
_symmetry.space_group_name_H-M   'P 1'
#
loop_
_entity.id
_entity.type
_entity.pdbx_description
1 polymer ?
#
loop_
_entity_poly.entity_id
_entity_poly.type
_entity_poly.pdbx_seq_one_letter_code
_entity_poly.pdbx_strand_id
1 'polypeptide(L)'
;MGKTIKIFYASDVHGSDVCFKKFINAASFYGVDILILGGDITGKMIVPIIEQPNGSFEANFLGKQVILNSEEEVKQLEQKIRNAGFYPYRTNPQEVTKLKEDEKMLNELFSRLMMESVKKWIEFAESKLQKLKVKC
;
A
#
# COMPACT_ATOMS: atom_id res chain seq x y z
N MET A 1 -14.57 -34.13 22.79
CA MET A 1 -15.00 -33.22 21.70
C MET A 1 -13.75 -32.67 21.02
N GLY A 2 -13.67 -32.75 19.70
CA GLY A 2 -12.56 -32.15 18.94
C GLY A 2 -12.62 -30.61 18.96
N LYS A 3 -11.47 -29.94 18.91
CA LYS A 3 -11.41 -28.48 18.80
C LYS A 3 -11.76 -28.07 17.36
N THR A 4 -12.81 -27.27 17.18
CA THR A 4 -13.13 -26.65 15.88
C THR A 4 -12.09 -25.57 15.55
N ILE A 5 -11.56 -25.60 14.32
CA ILE A 5 -10.65 -24.56 13.79
C ILE A 5 -11.46 -23.61 12.93
N LYS A 6 -11.33 -22.30 13.17
CA LYS A 6 -11.93 -21.25 12.32
C LYS A 6 -10.86 -20.59 11.47
N ILE A 7 -11.12 -20.51 10.17
CA ILE A 7 -10.22 -19.89 9.18
C ILE A 7 -10.93 -18.70 8.54
N PHE A 8 -10.25 -17.56 8.44
CA PHE A 8 -10.66 -16.45 7.59
C PHE A 8 -9.74 -16.39 6.37
N TYR A 9 -10.32 -16.55 5.18
CA TYR A 9 -9.61 -16.51 3.91
C TYR A 9 -10.06 -15.29 3.10
N ALA A 10 -9.11 -14.57 2.52
CA ALA A 10 -9.34 -13.48 1.57
C ALA A 10 -8.28 -13.52 0.47
N SER A 11 -8.50 -12.82 -0.64
CA SER A 11 -7.55 -12.65 -1.76
C SER A 11 -7.84 -11.30 -2.44
N ASP A 12 -7.04 -10.93 -3.44
CA ASP A 12 -7.35 -9.81 -4.37
C ASP A 12 -7.46 -8.45 -3.66
N VAL A 13 -6.57 -8.22 -2.70
CA VAL A 13 -6.48 -6.94 -1.99
C VAL A 13 -5.83 -5.84 -2.83
N HIS A 14 -5.12 -6.21 -3.90
CA HIS A 14 -4.52 -5.32 -4.90
C HIS A 14 -3.77 -4.13 -4.29
N GLY A 15 -2.92 -4.38 -3.30
CA GLY A 15 -2.11 -3.34 -2.65
C GLY A 15 -2.88 -2.39 -1.73
N SER A 16 -4.19 -2.59 -1.50
CA SER A 16 -5.00 -1.68 -0.67
C SER A 16 -4.69 -1.83 0.81
N ASP A 17 -4.10 -0.79 1.40
CA ASP A 17 -3.85 -0.69 2.85
C ASP A 17 -5.13 -0.92 3.67
N VAL A 18 -6.28 -0.46 3.18
CA VAL A 18 -7.56 -0.59 3.90
C VAL A 18 -8.02 -2.03 3.91
N CYS A 19 -7.97 -2.72 2.77
CA CYS A 19 -8.35 -4.13 2.68
C CYS A 19 -7.44 -5.00 3.54
N PHE A 20 -6.12 -4.76 3.50
CA PHE A 20 -5.17 -5.48 4.33
C PHE A 20 -5.42 -5.26 5.83
N LYS A 21 -5.62 -4.01 6.27
CA LYS A 21 -5.94 -3.71 7.68
C LYS A 21 -7.23 -4.39 8.14
N LYS A 22 -8.26 -4.45 7.28
CA LYS A 22 -9.51 -5.17 7.56
C LYS A 22 -9.27 -6.68 7.69
N PHE A 23 -8.47 -7.26 6.80
CA PHE A 23 -8.08 -8.67 6.85
C PHE A 23 -7.38 -9.02 8.18
N ILE A 24 -6.40 -8.23 8.61
CA ILE A 24 -5.71 -8.45 9.90
C ILE A 24 -6.69 -8.32 11.08
N ASN A 25 -7.57 -7.30 11.07
CA ASN A 25 -8.55 -7.11 12.14
C ASN A 25 -9.64 -8.20 12.18
N ALA A 26 -9.82 -8.98 11.11
CA ALA A 26 -10.75 -10.10 11.06
C ALA A 26 -10.43 -11.17 12.13
N ALA A 27 -9.14 -11.29 12.51
CA ALA A 27 -8.68 -12.16 13.59
C ALA A 27 -9.50 -11.98 14.88
N SER A 28 -9.50 -10.76 15.41
CA SER A 28 -10.21 -10.43 16.65
C SER A 28 -11.71 -10.30 16.43
N PHE A 29 -12.14 -9.72 15.29
CA PHE A 29 -13.54 -9.43 15.03
C PHE A 29 -14.39 -10.71 14.92
N TYR A 30 -13.87 -11.74 14.23
CA TYR A 30 -14.57 -13.02 14.06
C TYR A 30 -14.09 -14.12 15.02
N GLY A 31 -13.02 -13.88 15.78
CA GLY A 31 -12.42 -14.85 16.70
C GLY A 31 -11.93 -16.10 15.97
N VAL A 32 -11.13 -15.91 14.92
CA VAL A 32 -10.59 -17.00 14.10
C VAL A 32 -9.24 -17.50 14.62
N ASP A 33 -8.90 -18.77 14.35
CA ASP A 33 -7.60 -19.34 14.70
C ASP A 33 -6.54 -19.07 13.62
N ILE A 34 -6.96 -18.94 12.36
CA ILE A 34 -6.07 -18.83 11.19
C ILE A 34 -6.58 -17.74 10.22
N LEU A 35 -5.66 -16.88 9.78
CA LEU A 35 -5.83 -15.96 8.65
C LEU A 35 -5.07 -16.50 7.43
N ILE A 36 -5.64 -16.38 6.23
CA ILE A 36 -4.96 -16.72 4.97
C ILE A 36 -5.26 -15.64 3.93
N LEU A 37 -4.23 -15.01 3.39
CA LEU A 37 -4.32 -14.09 2.26
C LEU A 37 -3.80 -14.78 0.99
N GLY A 38 -4.73 -15.13 0.09
CA GLY A 38 -4.56 -16.11 -0.98
C GLY A 38 -3.86 -15.66 -2.27
N GLY A 39 -3.41 -14.42 -2.37
CA GLY A 39 -2.74 -13.90 -3.56
C GLY A 39 -3.25 -12.53 -4.00
N ASP A 40 -2.75 -12.08 -5.15
CA ASP A 40 -3.00 -10.78 -5.76
C ASP A 40 -2.99 -9.62 -4.73
N ILE A 41 -1.83 -9.52 -4.07
CA ILE A 41 -1.60 -8.59 -2.97
C ILE A 41 -0.98 -7.27 -3.43
N THR A 42 -0.55 -7.18 -4.68
CA THR A 42 0.27 -6.07 -5.19
C THR A 42 -0.59 -4.99 -5.83
N GLY A 43 -0.17 -3.75 -5.69
CA GLY A 43 -0.76 -2.61 -6.38
C GLY A 43 -0.40 -2.59 -7.87
N LYS A 44 -1.16 -1.82 -8.64
CA LYS A 44 -1.07 -1.82 -10.12
C LYS A 44 -0.23 -0.69 -10.71
N MET A 45 -0.10 0.44 -10.01
CA MET A 45 0.54 1.63 -10.59
C MET A 45 1.26 2.48 -9.55
N ILE A 46 2.27 3.19 -10.04
CA ILE A 46 2.93 4.27 -9.32
C ILE A 46 2.16 5.55 -9.58
N VAL A 47 1.87 6.31 -8.52
CA VAL A 47 1.31 7.65 -8.60
C VAL A 47 2.43 8.63 -8.21
N PRO A 48 3.04 9.33 -9.18
CA PRO A 48 4.07 10.31 -8.89
C PRO A 48 3.45 11.54 -8.20
N ILE A 49 4.13 12.01 -7.17
CA ILE A 49 3.88 13.28 -6.49
C ILE A 49 5.09 14.16 -6.79
N ILE A 50 4.92 15.08 -7.74
CA ILE A 50 6.00 15.81 -8.38
C ILE A 50 6.20 17.13 -7.65
N GLU A 51 7.35 17.31 -7.00
CA GLU A 51 7.76 18.57 -6.40
C GLU A 51 8.14 19.59 -7.49
N GLN A 52 7.54 20.76 -7.40
CA GLN A 52 7.72 21.87 -8.33
C GLN A 52 8.81 22.83 -7.80
N PRO A 53 9.48 23.61 -8.67
CA PRO A 53 10.54 24.53 -8.25
C PRO A 53 10.12 25.61 -7.24
N ASN A 54 8.81 25.93 -7.17
CA ASN A 54 8.22 26.86 -6.21
C ASN A 54 7.91 26.23 -4.84
N GLY A 55 8.20 24.94 -4.64
CA GLY A 55 7.95 24.20 -3.41
C GLY A 55 6.54 23.62 -3.27
N SER A 56 5.66 23.77 -4.27
CA SER A 56 4.38 23.04 -4.31
C SER A 56 4.58 21.64 -4.89
N PHE A 57 3.60 20.75 -4.72
CA PHE A 57 3.60 19.42 -5.33
C PHE A 57 2.39 19.25 -6.24
N GLU A 58 2.55 18.46 -7.30
CA GLU A 58 1.48 18.11 -8.23
C GLU A 58 1.36 16.59 -8.39
N ALA A 59 0.14 16.09 -8.46
CA ALA A 59 -0.13 14.69 -8.74
C ALA A 59 -1.41 14.54 -9.58
N ASN A 60 -1.46 13.49 -10.40
CA ASN A 60 -2.72 13.02 -11.00
C ASN A 60 -3.15 11.74 -10.29
N PHE A 61 -4.26 11.82 -9.56
CA PHE A 61 -4.79 10.70 -8.80
C PHE A 61 -6.27 10.50 -9.13
N LEU A 62 -6.61 9.29 -9.62
CA LEU A 62 -7.96 8.92 -10.03
C LEU A 62 -8.59 9.90 -11.04
N GLY A 63 -7.79 10.35 -12.01
CA GLY A 63 -8.22 11.28 -13.06
C GLY A 63 -8.35 12.73 -12.61
N LYS A 64 -7.94 13.06 -11.38
CA LYS A 64 -7.96 14.43 -10.85
C LYS A 64 -6.53 14.93 -10.67
N GLN A 65 -6.25 16.09 -11.26
CA GLN A 65 -5.05 16.85 -10.91
C GLN A 65 -5.23 17.47 -9.53
N VAL A 66 -4.21 17.35 -8.69
CA VAL A 66 -4.18 17.87 -7.33
C VAL A 66 -2.91 18.69 -7.18
N ILE A 67 -3.06 19.90 -6.67
CA ILE A 67 -1.94 20.77 -6.26
C ILE A 67 -1.90 20.76 -4.74
N LEU A 68 -0.72 20.54 -4.18
CA LEU A 68 -0.49 20.44 -2.74
C LEU A 68 0.54 21.50 -2.34
N ASN A 69 0.24 22.26 -1.31
CA ASN A 69 1.04 23.40 -0.86
C ASN A 69 1.70 23.15 0.49
N SER A 70 1.58 21.94 1.04
CA SER A 70 2.20 21.57 2.30
C SER A 70 2.56 20.09 2.37
N GLU A 71 3.54 19.78 3.22
CA GLU A 71 3.91 18.41 3.56
C GLU A 71 2.77 17.57 4.14
N GLU A 72 1.85 18.21 4.86
CA GLU A 72 0.68 17.54 5.43
C GLU A 72 -0.30 17.10 4.34
N GLU A 73 -0.56 17.97 3.35
CA GLU A 73 -1.38 17.61 2.18
C GLU A 73 -0.75 16.47 1.38
N VAL A 74 0.59 16.47 1.23
CA VAL A 74 1.32 15.36 0.59
C VAL A 74 1.10 14.06 1.35
N LYS A 75 1.31 14.04 2.67
CA LYS A 75 1.10 12.83 3.49
C LYS A 75 -0.34 12.30 3.40
N GLN A 76 -1.32 13.21 3.38
CA GLN A 76 -2.73 12.82 3.22
C GLN A 76 -3.00 12.20 1.85
N LEU A 77 -2.41 12.74 0.78
CA LEU A 77 -2.52 12.17 -0.55
C LEU A 77 -1.81 10.80 -0.63
N GLU A 78 -0.61 10.67 -0.07
CA GLU A 78 0.11 9.39 0.00
C GLU A 78 -0.74 8.30 0.65
N GLN A 79 -1.43 8.63 1.76
CA GLN A 79 -2.33 7.68 2.41
C GLN A 79 -3.53 7.33 1.54
N LYS A 80 -4.13 8.31 0.83
CA LYS A 80 -5.24 8.06 -0.11
C LYS A 80 -4.81 7.14 -1.25
N ILE A 81 -3.62 7.36 -1.81
CA ILE A 81 -3.03 6.55 -2.88
C ILE A 81 -2.83 5.10 -2.39
N ARG A 82 -2.23 4.90 -1.22
CA ARG A 82 -2.04 3.55 -0.64
C ARG A 82 -3.37 2.86 -0.33
N ASN A 83 -4.35 3.60 0.19
CA ASN A 83 -5.68 3.06 0.45
C ASN A 83 -6.37 2.58 -0.84
N ALA A 84 -6.12 3.24 -1.97
CA ALA A 84 -6.63 2.86 -3.27
C ALA A 84 -5.85 1.70 -3.94
N GLY A 85 -4.77 1.21 -3.33
CA GLY A 85 -3.98 0.12 -3.89
C GLY A 85 -2.88 0.55 -4.85
N PHE A 86 -2.43 1.80 -4.76
CA PHE A 86 -1.37 2.34 -5.61
C PHE A 86 -0.13 2.72 -4.79
N TYR A 87 0.99 2.91 -5.49
CA TYR A 87 2.27 3.25 -4.87
C TYR A 87 2.55 4.75 -5.00
N PRO A 88 2.47 5.54 -3.92
CA PRO A 88 2.87 6.94 -4.00
C PRO A 88 4.40 7.03 -4.15
N TYR A 89 4.85 7.91 -5.04
CA TYR A 89 6.27 8.17 -5.24
C TYR A 89 6.54 9.67 -5.32
N ARG A 90 7.21 10.22 -4.30
CA ARG A 90 7.68 11.60 -4.34
C ARG A 90 8.84 11.71 -5.32
N THR A 91 8.81 12.68 -6.21
CA THR A 91 9.77 12.82 -7.30
C THR A 91 9.80 14.26 -7.80
N ASN A 92 10.56 14.54 -8.86
CA ASN A 92 10.66 15.84 -9.53
C ASN A 92 10.53 15.67 -11.06
N PRO A 93 10.31 16.77 -11.82
CA PRO A 93 10.11 16.69 -13.26
C PRO A 93 11.25 16.00 -14.01
N GLN A 94 12.50 16.21 -13.59
CA GLN A 94 13.67 15.64 -14.24
C GLN A 94 13.72 14.13 -14.08
N GLU A 95 13.43 13.63 -12.88
CA GLU A 95 13.39 12.20 -12.58
C GLU A 95 12.22 11.51 -13.30
N VAL A 96 11.05 12.13 -13.38
CA VAL A 96 9.91 11.60 -14.14
C VAL A 96 10.28 11.41 -15.62
N THR A 97 11.00 12.35 -16.23
CA THR A 97 11.48 12.21 -17.61
C THR A 97 12.45 11.03 -17.74
N LYS A 98 13.42 10.89 -16.83
CA LYS A 98 14.35 9.74 -16.83
C LYS A 98 13.62 8.40 -16.70
N LEU A 99 12.66 8.30 -15.78
CA LEU A 99 11.87 7.08 -15.57
C LEU A 99 10.98 6.72 -16.77
N LYS A 100 10.57 7.72 -17.58
CA LYS A 100 9.82 7.49 -18.82
C LYS A 100 10.70 6.97 -19.95
N GLU A 101 11.98 7.35 -19.96
CA GLU A 101 12.94 6.98 -21.00
C GLU A 101 13.69 5.66 -20.67
N ASP A 102 13.71 5.24 -19.40
CA ASP A 102 14.38 4.03 -18.93
C ASP A 102 13.39 3.05 -18.29
N GLU A 103 12.93 2.08 -19.09
CA GLU A 103 12.02 1.02 -18.65
C GLU A 103 12.62 0.15 -17.53
N LYS A 104 13.93 -0.07 -17.54
CA LYS A 104 14.60 -0.88 -16.51
C LYS A 104 14.55 -0.16 -15.17
N MET A 105 14.86 1.14 -15.15
CA MET A 105 14.77 1.97 -13.95
C MET A 105 13.34 2.01 -13.39
N LEU A 106 12.33 2.12 -14.26
CA LEU A 106 10.92 2.10 -13.87
C LEU A 106 10.53 0.76 -13.24
N ASN A 107 10.95 -0.36 -13.81
CA ASN A 107 10.67 -1.70 -13.28
C ASN A 107 11.35 -1.95 -11.93
N GLU A 108 12.59 -1.48 -11.76
CA GLU A 108 13.31 -1.53 -10.48
C GLU A 108 12.61 -0.69 -9.42
N LEU A 109 12.17 0.53 -9.77
CA LEU A 109 11.37 1.39 -8.89
C LEU A 109 10.06 0.70 -8.47
N PHE A 110 9.33 0.12 -9.42
CA PHE A 110 8.07 -0.57 -9.16
C PHE A 110 8.27 -1.75 -8.19
N SER A 111 9.29 -2.57 -8.44
CA SER A 111 9.64 -3.71 -7.57
C SER A 111 10.00 -3.25 -6.16
N ARG A 112 10.78 -2.18 -6.03
CA ARG A 112 11.14 -1.60 -4.73
C ARG A 112 9.90 -1.14 -3.96
N LEU A 113 9.02 -0.35 -4.59
CA LEU A 113 7.81 0.18 -3.95
C LEU A 113 6.82 -0.93 -3.55
N MET A 114 6.74 -1.99 -4.35
CA MET A 114 5.98 -3.19 -4.02
C MET A 114 6.52 -3.86 -2.75
N MET A 115 7.83 -4.11 -2.69
CA MET A 115 8.47 -4.73 -1.53
C MET A 115 8.35 -3.88 -0.26
N GLU A 116 8.53 -2.56 -0.37
CA GLU A 116 8.34 -1.64 0.76
C GLU A 116 6.91 -1.69 1.30
N SER A 117 5.92 -1.84 0.43
CA SER A 117 4.50 -1.90 0.82
C SER A 117 4.19 -3.21 1.55
N VAL A 118 4.66 -4.35 1.04
CA VAL A 118 4.52 -5.65 1.71
C VAL A 118 5.25 -5.66 3.06
N LYS A 119 6.43 -5.05 3.15
CA LYS A 119 7.17 -4.95 4.41
C LYS A 119 6.38 -4.17 5.47
N LYS A 120 5.78 -3.02 5.11
CA LYS A 120 4.91 -2.24 6.01
C LYS A 120 3.70 -3.05 6.48
N TRP A 121 3.15 -3.89 5.60
CA TRP A 121 2.04 -4.78 5.93
C TRP A 121 2.45 -5.87 6.92
N ILE A 122 3.61 -6.48 6.75
CA ILE A 122 4.17 -7.46 7.69
C ILE A 122 4.36 -6.81 9.06
N GLU A 123 5.01 -5.65 9.13
CA GLU A 123 5.23 -4.91 10.38
C GLU A 123 3.89 -4.58 11.09
N PHE A 124 2.89 -4.15 10.31
CA PHE A 124 1.54 -3.91 10.85
C PHE A 124 0.90 -5.19 11.39
N ALA A 125 0.97 -6.30 10.63
CA ALA A 125 0.40 -7.59 11.03
C ALA A 125 1.05 -8.11 12.31
N GLU A 126 2.38 -8.10 12.40
CA GLU A 126 3.13 -8.48 13.60
C GLU A 126 2.71 -7.65 14.81
N SER A 127 2.64 -6.32 14.66
CA SER A 127 2.27 -5.42 15.76
C SER A 127 0.88 -5.72 16.34
N LYS A 128 -0.06 -6.17 15.49
CA LYS A 128 -1.45 -6.46 15.84
C LYS A 128 -1.66 -7.89 16.34
N LEU A 129 -1.03 -8.86 15.69
CA LEU A 129 -1.25 -10.28 15.93
C LEU A 129 -0.39 -10.83 17.07
N GLN A 130 0.73 -10.20 17.43
CA GLN A 130 1.62 -10.67 18.52
C GLN A 130 0.90 -10.89 19.87
N LYS A 131 -0.23 -10.21 20.11
CA LYS A 131 -1.02 -10.33 21.35
C LYS A 131 -2.10 -11.40 21.26
N LEU A 132 -2.27 -12.02 20.09
CA LEU A 132 -3.33 -12.96 19.78
C LEU A 132 -2.76 -14.36 19.54
N LYS A 133 -3.53 -15.39 19.88
CA LYS A 133 -3.18 -16.80 19.57
C LYS A 133 -3.67 -17.18 18.17
N VAL A 134 -3.31 -16.38 17.17
CA VAL A 134 -3.78 -16.49 15.78
C VAL A 134 -2.58 -16.82 14.88
N LYS A 135 -2.75 -17.74 13.94
CA LYS A 135 -1.78 -17.97 12.84
C LYS A 135 -2.17 -17.13 11.64
N CYS A 136 -1.20 -16.56 10.94
CA CYS A 136 -1.39 -15.78 9.72
C CYS A 136 -0.25 -16.10 8.76
#